data_AF-A0A5J5GND0-F1
#
_entry.id   AF-A0A5J5GND0-F1
#
_cell.length_a   1.000
_cell.length_b   1.000
_cell.length_c   1.000
_cell.angle_alpha   90.00
_cell.angle_beta   90.00
_cell.angle_gamma   90.00
#
_symmetry.space_group_name_H-M   'P 1'
#
loop_
_entity.id
_entity.type
_entity.pdbx_description
1 polymer ?
#
loop_
_entity_poly.entity_id
_entity_poly.type
_entity_poly.pdbx_seq_one_letter_code
_entity_poly.pdbx_strand_id
1 'polypeptide(L)'
;MKALAAALALVASPVLAQAPCEIPPSQWQARLGPMLAGNWTVDNGPGVASLGGGGMPMGPEPSAPAVIASDGTRTTVSAPDYTMTMDVSFMPQETWNYGSSDPNSPFASLPALEHADIGLLADGGCTTDELPRVLMQGSVPIQGTTTLDITMRLFMISPDMMTGAAQFRMMAQGVPIEGRRIITFTR
;
A
#
# COMPACT_ATOMS: atom_id res chain seq x y z
N MET A 1 -31.81 -13.33 56.52
CA MET A 1 -30.58 -12.49 56.47
C MET A 1 -30.06 -12.56 55.05
N LYS A 2 -29.85 -11.38 54.43
CA LYS A 2 -29.53 -11.20 53.00
C LYS A 2 -28.01 -11.30 52.74
N ALA A 3 -27.72 -11.81 51.55
CA ALA A 3 -26.60 -11.51 50.64
C ALA A 3 -25.16 -11.87 51.05
N LEU A 4 -24.47 -12.58 50.15
CA LEU A 4 -23.50 -11.94 49.24
C LEU A 4 -23.16 -12.88 48.07
N ALA A 5 -23.55 -12.49 46.85
CA ALA A 5 -23.01 -13.07 45.62
C ALA A 5 -21.90 -12.12 45.14
N ALA A 6 -20.66 -12.62 45.07
CA ALA A 6 -19.53 -11.87 44.52
C ALA A 6 -19.53 -12.02 43.00
N ALA A 7 -19.86 -10.93 42.29
CA ALA A 7 -19.67 -10.84 40.85
C ALA A 7 -18.21 -10.44 40.57
N LEU A 8 -17.39 -11.36 40.04
CA LEU A 8 -16.11 -11.02 39.44
C LEU A 8 -16.39 -10.32 38.10
N ALA A 9 -16.22 -8.99 38.07
CA ALA A 9 -16.13 -8.26 36.82
C ALA A 9 -14.75 -8.52 36.20
N LEU A 10 -14.70 -9.31 35.11
CA LEU A 10 -13.53 -9.32 34.24
C LEU A 10 -13.43 -7.96 33.56
N VAL A 11 -12.48 -7.15 34.02
CA VAL A 11 -12.06 -5.95 33.31
C VAL A 11 -11.27 -6.42 32.09
N ALA A 12 -11.93 -6.50 30.94
CA ALA A 12 -11.21 -6.63 29.68
C ALA A 12 -10.44 -5.33 29.48
N SER A 13 -9.12 -5.34 29.74
CA SER A 13 -8.26 -4.24 29.31
C SER A 13 -8.43 -4.09 27.80
N PRO A 14 -8.67 -2.88 27.27
CA PRO A 14 -8.56 -2.68 25.84
C PRO A 14 -7.13 -3.07 25.47
N VAL A 15 -6.99 -4.11 24.65
CA VAL A 15 -5.74 -4.34 23.92
C VAL A 15 -5.58 -3.08 23.10
N LEU A 16 -4.70 -2.18 23.52
CA LEU A 16 -4.29 -1.05 22.70
C LEU A 16 -3.83 -1.68 21.38
N ALA A 17 -4.51 -1.31 20.29
CA ALA A 17 -4.15 -1.78 18.97
C ALA A 17 -2.68 -1.39 18.75
N GLN A 18 -1.82 -2.40 18.68
CA GLN A 18 -0.39 -2.20 18.57
C GLN A 18 -0.10 -1.51 17.23
N ALA A 19 0.62 -0.38 17.23
CA ALA A 19 0.93 0.33 16.00
C ALA A 19 1.70 -0.61 15.04
N PRO A 20 1.50 -0.54 13.71
CA PRO A 20 2.12 -1.49 12.78
C PRO A 20 3.65 -1.56 12.88
N CYS A 21 4.31 -0.44 13.17
CA CYS A 21 5.77 -0.35 13.36
C CYS A 21 6.28 -0.97 14.67
N GLU A 22 5.43 -1.17 15.69
CA GLU A 22 5.81 -1.88 16.91
C GLU A 22 5.85 -3.41 16.69
N ILE A 23 5.34 -3.88 15.55
CA ILE A 23 5.38 -5.29 15.19
C ILE A 23 6.76 -5.62 14.58
N PRO A 24 7.49 -6.61 15.13
CA PRO A 24 8.79 -6.98 14.59
C PRO A 24 8.67 -7.41 13.11
N PRO A 25 9.67 -7.10 12.26
CA PRO A 25 9.61 -7.43 10.83
C PRO A 25 9.38 -8.92 10.52
N SER A 26 9.89 -9.81 11.38
CA SER A 26 9.66 -11.26 11.30
C SER A 26 8.19 -11.68 11.46
N GLN A 27 7.32 -10.81 11.96
CA GLN A 27 5.91 -11.09 12.23
C GLN A 27 4.96 -10.33 11.30
N TRP A 28 5.46 -9.45 10.42
CA TRP A 28 4.62 -8.62 9.56
C TRP A 28 3.63 -9.45 8.73
N GLN A 29 4.11 -10.48 8.04
CA GLN A 29 3.23 -11.32 7.23
C GLN A 29 2.08 -11.94 8.04
N ALA A 30 2.39 -12.48 9.23
CA ALA A 30 1.41 -13.20 10.05
C ALA A 30 0.42 -12.25 10.75
N ARG A 31 0.87 -11.06 11.16
CA ARG A 31 0.05 -10.13 11.95
C ARG A 31 -0.63 -9.04 11.14
N LEU A 32 0.03 -8.55 10.09
CA LEU A 32 -0.44 -7.45 9.26
C LEU A 32 -1.08 -7.94 7.95
N GLY A 33 -0.69 -9.11 7.45
CA GLY A 33 -1.29 -9.71 6.25
C GLY A 33 -2.82 -9.77 6.29
N PRO A 34 -3.44 -10.25 7.39
CA PRO A 34 -4.90 -10.26 7.51
C PRO A 34 -5.55 -8.87 7.46
N MET A 35 -4.82 -7.81 7.84
CA MET A 35 -5.33 -6.42 7.84
C MET A 35 -5.42 -5.81 6.44
N LEU A 36 -4.72 -6.39 5.45
CA LEU A 36 -4.79 -5.92 4.07
C LEU A 36 -6.16 -6.18 3.44
N ALA A 37 -6.85 -7.24 3.87
CA ALA A 37 -8.13 -7.64 3.28
C ALA A 37 -9.28 -6.69 3.68
N GLY A 38 -10.18 -6.38 2.75
CA GLY A 38 -11.39 -5.58 2.97
C GLY A 38 -11.55 -4.45 1.96
N ASN A 39 -12.48 -3.54 2.27
CA ASN A 39 -12.80 -2.37 1.44
C ASN A 39 -11.83 -1.22 1.70
N TRP A 40 -11.34 -0.61 0.64
CA TRP A 40 -10.44 0.52 0.63
C TRP A 40 -10.99 1.61 -0.29
N THR A 41 -10.59 2.85 -0.04
CA THR A 41 -10.63 3.95 -1.01
C THR A 41 -9.21 4.18 -1.48
N VAL A 42 -9.01 4.21 -2.80
CA VAL A 42 -7.71 4.39 -3.43
C VAL A 42 -7.64 5.77 -4.06
N ASP A 43 -6.66 6.54 -3.61
CA ASP A 43 -6.32 7.85 -4.15
C ASP A 43 -5.07 7.72 -5.02
N ASN A 44 -5.25 7.93 -6.32
CA ASN A 44 -4.16 7.99 -7.28
C ASN A 44 -3.68 9.44 -7.36
N GLY A 45 -2.56 9.72 -6.70
CA GLY A 45 -1.93 11.03 -6.71
C GLY A 45 -1.28 11.40 -8.04
N PRO A 46 -0.66 12.59 -8.11
CA PRO A 46 0.15 12.99 -9.25
C PRO A 46 1.30 12.01 -9.51
N GLY A 47 1.76 11.97 -10.75
CA GLY A 47 2.81 11.06 -11.19
C GLY A 47 3.55 11.54 -12.42
N VAL A 48 4.34 10.64 -12.97
CA VAL A 48 5.06 10.83 -14.23
C VAL A 48 4.94 9.56 -15.08
N ALA A 49 4.75 9.73 -16.38
CA ALA A 49 4.84 8.66 -17.37
C ALA A 49 5.91 8.98 -18.41
N SER A 50 6.31 7.96 -19.16
CA SER A 50 7.16 8.05 -20.33
C SER A 50 6.49 7.32 -21.47
N LEU A 51 6.41 7.97 -22.63
CA LEU A 51 5.97 7.37 -23.88
C LEU A 51 7.15 7.45 -24.86
N GLY A 52 7.73 6.30 -25.22
CA GLY A 52 8.86 6.26 -26.15
C GLY A 52 10.09 7.07 -25.70
N GLY A 53 10.29 7.23 -24.40
CA GLY A 53 11.42 7.98 -23.82
C GLY A 53 11.13 9.45 -23.48
N GLY A 54 9.98 9.99 -23.89
CA GLY A 54 9.53 11.34 -23.53
C GLY A 54 8.72 11.35 -22.23
N GLY A 55 9.22 12.02 -21.19
CA GLY A 55 8.53 12.15 -19.90
C GLY A 55 7.33 13.12 -19.96
N MET A 56 6.22 12.74 -19.34
CA MET A 56 4.98 13.52 -19.25
C MET A 56 4.46 13.51 -17.81
N PRO A 57 4.06 14.68 -17.26
CA PRO A 57 3.41 14.72 -15.96
C PRO A 57 2.02 14.09 -16.03
N MET A 58 1.61 13.44 -14.95
CA MET A 58 0.28 12.91 -14.76
C MET A 58 -0.38 13.63 -13.60
N GLY A 59 -1.60 14.13 -13.81
CA GLY A 59 -2.41 14.70 -12.74
C GLY A 59 -2.89 13.62 -11.76
N PRO A 60 -3.42 14.05 -10.60
CA PRO A 60 -4.18 13.16 -9.73
C PRO A 60 -5.45 12.68 -10.42
N GLU A 61 -5.93 11.50 -10.05
CA GLU A 61 -7.21 10.94 -10.49
C GLU A 61 -8.26 11.00 -9.37
N PRO A 62 -9.55 10.90 -9.71
CA PRO A 62 -10.60 10.73 -8.72
C PRO A 62 -10.34 9.48 -7.87
N SER A 63 -10.66 9.58 -6.58
CA SER A 63 -10.65 8.44 -5.66
C SER A 63 -11.58 7.34 -6.16
N ALA A 64 -11.16 6.09 -6.03
CA ALA A 64 -11.93 4.93 -6.45
C ALA A 64 -12.04 3.90 -5.32
N PRO A 65 -13.19 3.24 -5.13
CA PRO A 65 -13.27 2.13 -4.19
C PRO A 65 -12.43 0.95 -4.70
N ALA A 66 -11.82 0.22 -3.78
CA ALA A 66 -11.15 -1.04 -4.07
C ALA A 66 -11.46 -2.09 -3.00
N VAL A 67 -11.43 -3.36 -3.37
CA VAL A 67 -11.54 -4.48 -2.44
C VAL A 67 -10.31 -5.34 -2.57
N ILE A 68 -9.58 -5.51 -1.47
CA ILE A 68 -8.50 -6.49 -1.38
C ILE A 68 -9.10 -7.74 -0.75
N ALA A 69 -9.12 -8.85 -1.48
CA ALA A 69 -9.52 -10.15 -0.96
C ALA A 69 -8.33 -11.09 -0.99
N SER A 70 -8.14 -11.89 0.07
CA SER A 70 -7.09 -12.91 0.12
C SER A 70 -7.67 -14.20 0.67
N ASP A 71 -7.36 -15.32 0.03
CA ASP A 71 -7.70 -16.67 0.49
C ASP A 71 -6.50 -17.40 1.12
N GLY A 72 -5.40 -16.68 1.36
CA GLY A 72 -4.13 -17.22 1.86
C GLY A 72 -3.22 -17.80 0.79
N THR A 73 -3.71 -18.02 -0.43
CA THR A 73 -2.89 -18.46 -1.58
C THR A 73 -2.86 -17.45 -2.71
N ARG A 74 -3.90 -16.63 -2.83
CA ARG A 74 -4.04 -15.60 -3.84
C ARG A 74 -4.59 -14.34 -3.20
N THR A 75 -4.06 -13.19 -3.60
CA THR A 75 -4.65 -11.90 -3.28
C THR A 75 -5.21 -11.28 -4.56
N THR A 76 -6.44 -10.80 -4.51
CA THR A 76 -7.09 -10.08 -5.60
C THR A 76 -7.39 -8.67 -5.16
N VAL A 77 -7.10 -7.70 -6.03
CA VAL A 77 -7.48 -6.31 -5.86
C VAL A 77 -8.53 -5.99 -6.92
N SER A 78 -9.72 -5.65 -6.49
CA SER A 78 -10.86 -5.33 -7.36
C SER A 78 -11.20 -3.85 -7.25
N ALA A 79 -11.26 -3.15 -8.38
CA ALA A 79 -11.83 -1.81 -8.53
C ALA A 79 -13.12 -1.90 -9.38
N PRO A 80 -13.93 -0.82 -9.51
CA PRO A 80 -15.17 -0.85 -10.29
C PRO A 80 -14.99 -1.37 -11.72
N ASP A 81 -13.87 -1.01 -12.36
CA ASP A 81 -13.65 -1.24 -13.79
C ASP A 81 -12.79 -2.48 -14.08
N TYR A 82 -12.10 -3.03 -13.07
CA TYR A 82 -11.19 -4.15 -13.27
C TYR A 82 -10.96 -4.95 -11.98
N THR A 83 -10.57 -6.22 -12.14
CA THR A 83 -10.02 -7.03 -11.07
C THR A 83 -8.66 -7.56 -11.49
N MET A 84 -7.67 -7.40 -10.62
CA MET A 84 -6.32 -7.92 -10.81
C MET A 84 -5.99 -8.92 -9.72
N THR A 85 -5.32 -10.00 -10.11
CA THR A 85 -4.64 -10.88 -9.15
C THR A 85 -3.27 -10.27 -8.88
N MET A 86 -2.93 -10.11 -7.61
CA MET A 86 -1.64 -9.60 -7.18
C MET A 86 -0.97 -10.55 -6.21
N ASP A 87 0.32 -10.75 -6.41
CA ASP A 87 1.21 -11.32 -5.42
C ASP A 87 1.50 -10.24 -4.37
N VAL A 88 1.25 -10.57 -3.10
CA VAL A 88 1.42 -9.64 -1.99
C VAL A 88 2.41 -10.20 -1.00
N SER A 89 3.43 -9.41 -0.67
CA SER A 89 4.49 -9.80 0.26
C SER A 89 4.91 -8.62 1.14
N PHE A 90 5.36 -8.93 2.35
CA PHE A 90 6.03 -7.97 3.21
C PHE A 90 7.56 -8.01 2.98
N MET A 91 8.18 -6.84 2.88
CA MET A 91 9.57 -6.66 2.48
C MET A 91 10.42 -6.04 3.60
N PRO A 92 10.77 -6.80 4.66
CA PRO A 92 11.44 -6.27 5.86
C PRO A 92 12.88 -5.80 5.68
N GLN A 93 13.52 -6.17 4.57
CA GLN A 93 14.92 -5.81 4.28
C GLN A 93 15.03 -4.64 3.29
N GLU A 94 13.91 -4.24 2.68
CA GLU A 94 13.90 -3.14 1.72
C GLU A 94 13.84 -1.81 2.46
N THR A 95 14.53 -0.79 1.94
CA THR A 95 14.42 0.60 2.45
C THR A 95 13.58 1.47 1.52
N TRP A 96 13.52 1.11 0.23
CA TRP A 96 12.91 1.86 -0.89
C TRP A 96 13.36 3.32 -1.06
N ASN A 97 14.35 3.78 -0.28
CA ASN A 97 14.98 5.10 -0.36
C ASN A 97 13.93 6.21 -0.60
N TYR A 98 12.89 6.23 0.25
CA TYR A 98 11.86 7.26 0.21
C TYR A 98 12.48 8.65 0.36
N GLY A 99 11.92 9.69 -0.26
CA GLY A 99 12.45 11.07 -0.18
C GLY A 99 13.92 11.28 -0.63
N SER A 100 14.58 10.26 -1.18
CA SER A 100 15.96 10.34 -1.64
C SER A 100 16.04 10.88 -3.07
N SER A 101 17.21 11.43 -3.42
CA SER A 101 17.54 11.77 -4.82
C SER A 101 18.03 10.57 -5.63
N ASP A 102 17.95 9.35 -5.09
CA ASP A 102 18.36 8.14 -5.79
C ASP A 102 17.46 7.93 -7.02
N PRO A 103 18.01 7.99 -8.25
CA PRO A 103 17.22 7.82 -9.47
C PRO A 103 16.58 6.42 -9.57
N ASN A 104 17.08 5.44 -8.82
CA ASN A 104 16.55 4.08 -8.78
C ASN A 104 15.45 3.92 -7.72
N SER A 105 15.19 4.94 -6.90
CA SER A 105 14.08 4.91 -5.94
C SER A 105 12.75 4.75 -6.68
N PRO A 106 11.83 3.90 -6.18
CA PRO A 106 10.45 3.85 -6.66
C PRO A 106 9.75 5.21 -6.62
N PHE A 107 10.24 6.12 -5.77
CA PHE A 107 9.70 7.45 -5.53
C PHE A 107 10.42 8.56 -6.31
N ALA A 108 11.47 8.23 -7.08
CA ALA A 108 12.24 9.24 -7.78
C ALA A 108 11.33 10.05 -8.72
N SER A 109 11.55 11.36 -8.79
CA SER A 109 10.75 12.28 -9.63
C SER A 109 9.24 12.33 -9.33
N LEU A 110 8.77 11.69 -8.26
CA LEU A 110 7.42 11.92 -7.74
C LEU A 110 7.45 13.12 -6.79
N PRO A 111 6.39 13.93 -6.74
CA PRO A 111 6.18 14.83 -5.61
C PRO A 111 5.87 13.96 -4.38
N ALA A 112 6.92 13.49 -3.72
CA ALA A 112 6.80 12.66 -2.53
C ALA A 112 6.42 13.54 -1.33
N LEU A 113 5.61 12.99 -0.41
CA LEU A 113 5.51 13.53 0.95
C LEU A 113 6.92 13.48 1.57
N GLU A 114 7.28 14.38 2.47
CA GLU A 114 8.56 14.26 3.16
C GLU A 114 8.51 13.13 4.20
N HIS A 115 9.67 12.59 4.62
CA HIS A 115 9.71 11.58 5.70
C HIS A 115 8.99 12.05 6.97
N ALA A 116 9.06 13.37 7.25
CA ALA A 116 8.38 14.00 8.37
C ALA A 116 6.86 13.89 8.25
N ASP A 117 6.30 14.03 7.04
CA ASP A 117 4.87 13.91 6.79
C ASP A 117 4.39 12.48 7.03
N ILE A 118 5.18 11.48 6.59
CA ILE A 118 4.87 10.07 6.85
C ILE A 118 4.95 9.75 8.35
N GLY A 119 5.98 10.25 9.05
CA GLY A 119 6.12 10.03 10.49
C GLY A 119 5.03 10.72 11.32
N LEU A 120 4.48 11.84 10.85
CA LEU A 120 3.31 12.50 11.44
C LEU A 120 2.03 11.68 11.25
N LEU A 121 1.91 10.96 10.13
CA LEU A 121 0.76 10.10 9.84
C LEU A 121 0.85 8.74 10.54
N ALA A 122 2.06 8.26 10.84
CA ALA A 122 2.29 6.98 11.49
C ALA A 122 1.89 7.04 12.97
N ASP A 123 0.94 6.20 13.35
CA ASP A 123 0.60 5.99 14.76
C ASP A 123 1.85 5.54 15.54
N GLY A 124 2.06 6.12 16.72
CA GLY A 124 3.20 5.78 17.58
C GLY A 124 4.51 6.54 17.31
N GLY A 125 4.53 7.49 16.36
CA GLY A 125 5.68 8.37 16.13
C GLY A 125 6.85 7.70 15.40
N CYS A 126 6.54 6.69 14.60
CA CYS A 126 7.53 5.89 13.89
C CYS A 126 8.17 6.65 12.73
N THR A 127 9.44 6.37 12.49
CA THR A 127 10.13 6.79 11.28
C THR A 127 9.67 5.95 10.09
N THR A 128 9.82 6.48 8.87
CA THR A 128 9.50 5.73 7.65
C THR A 128 10.24 4.39 7.56
N ASP A 129 11.43 4.29 8.16
CA ASP A 129 12.24 3.07 8.13
C ASP A 129 11.68 1.92 8.98
N GLU A 130 10.91 2.26 10.02
CA GLU A 130 10.29 1.32 10.95
C GLU A 130 8.94 0.80 10.44
N LEU A 131 8.41 1.42 9.36
CA LEU A 131 7.10 1.06 8.84
C LEU A 131 7.14 -0.28 8.08
N PRO A 132 6.09 -1.10 8.22
CA PRO A 132 5.91 -2.28 7.39
C PRO A 132 5.82 -1.92 5.91
N ARG A 133 6.56 -2.67 5.10
CA ARG A 133 6.66 -2.47 3.65
C ARG A 133 5.91 -3.56 2.92
N VAL A 134 4.87 -3.20 2.19
CA VAL A 134 4.02 -4.09 1.40
C VAL A 134 4.34 -3.94 -0.07
N LEU A 135 4.81 -5.02 -0.69
CA LEU A 135 4.98 -5.13 -2.13
C LEU A 135 3.77 -5.85 -2.71
N MET A 136 3.08 -5.21 -3.66
CA MET A 136 2.00 -5.83 -4.44
C MET A 136 2.38 -5.82 -5.92
N GLN A 137 2.36 -6.98 -6.57
CA GLN A 137 2.73 -7.11 -7.98
C GLN A 137 1.68 -7.89 -8.73
N GLY A 138 1.27 -7.40 -9.89
CA GLY A 138 0.28 -8.10 -10.70
C GLY A 138 0.21 -7.54 -12.10
N SER A 139 -0.61 -8.20 -12.92
CA SER A 139 -0.78 -7.85 -14.32
C SER A 139 -2.26 -7.92 -14.69
N VAL A 140 -2.73 -6.97 -15.50
CA VAL A 140 -4.11 -6.93 -15.98
C VAL A 140 -4.14 -6.75 -17.50
N PRO A 141 -4.94 -7.53 -18.24
CA PRO A 141 -5.15 -7.30 -19.67
C PRO A 141 -5.99 -6.03 -19.86
N ILE A 142 -5.54 -5.09 -20.72
CA ILE A 142 -6.24 -3.81 -20.90
C ILE A 142 -6.97 -3.72 -22.24
N GLN A 143 -6.49 -4.40 -23.28
CA GLN A 143 -7.18 -4.64 -24.56
C GLN A 143 -6.30 -5.47 -25.50
N GLY A 144 -6.90 -6.39 -26.26
CA GLY A 144 -6.18 -7.22 -27.23
C GLY A 144 -5.08 -8.06 -26.56
N THR A 145 -3.85 -7.95 -27.05
CA THR A 145 -2.66 -8.64 -26.50
C THR A 145 -1.84 -7.77 -25.54
N THR A 146 -2.34 -6.60 -25.14
CA THR A 146 -1.63 -5.69 -24.24
C THR A 146 -1.96 -5.97 -22.78
N THR A 147 -0.90 -6.20 -22.02
CA THR A 147 -0.91 -6.34 -20.56
C THR A 147 -0.35 -5.08 -19.92
N LEU A 148 -0.98 -4.66 -18.83
CA LEU A 148 -0.43 -3.68 -17.89
C LEU A 148 0.14 -4.42 -16.69
N ASP A 149 1.43 -4.31 -16.50
CA ASP A 149 2.12 -4.77 -15.30
C ASP A 149 2.13 -3.65 -14.27
N ILE A 150 1.78 -3.97 -13.04
CA ILE A 150 1.71 -3.04 -11.92
C ILE A 150 2.58 -3.56 -10.78
N THR A 151 3.37 -2.69 -10.20
CA THR A 151 4.10 -2.92 -8.96
C THR A 151 3.81 -1.77 -8.00
N MET A 152 3.18 -2.07 -6.86
CA MET A 152 2.96 -1.13 -5.77
C MET A 152 3.93 -1.41 -4.64
N ARG A 153 4.57 -0.35 -4.15
CA ARG A 153 5.46 -0.38 -2.98
C ARG A 153 4.89 0.58 -1.96
N LEU A 154 4.26 0.03 -0.93
CA LEU A 154 3.44 0.74 0.04
C LEU A 154 4.01 0.61 1.44
N PHE A 155 4.05 1.71 2.17
CA PHE A 155 4.22 1.71 3.62
C PHE A 155 2.86 1.54 4.27
N MET A 156 2.74 0.61 5.22
CA MET A 156 1.57 0.50 6.09
C MET A 156 1.72 1.47 7.25
N ILE A 157 0.96 2.56 7.19
CA ILE A 157 1.01 3.66 8.16
C ILE A 157 0.22 3.29 9.42
N SER A 158 -0.99 2.78 9.19
CA SER A 158 -1.91 2.28 10.21
C SER A 158 -2.71 1.11 9.61
N PRO A 159 -3.56 0.40 10.39
CA PRO A 159 -4.46 -0.61 9.84
C PRO A 159 -5.42 -0.09 8.75
N ASP A 160 -5.68 1.23 8.77
CA ASP A 160 -6.66 1.89 7.90
C ASP A 160 -5.99 2.78 6.84
N MET A 161 -4.65 2.83 6.80
CA MET A 161 -3.92 3.67 5.84
C MET A 161 -2.65 3.00 5.33
N MET A 162 -2.51 2.95 4.01
CA MET A 162 -1.25 2.62 3.34
C MET A 162 -0.94 3.70 2.30
N THR A 163 0.33 4.05 2.12
CA THR A 163 0.72 5.00 1.09
C THR A 163 2.07 4.63 0.49
N GLY A 164 2.28 4.96 -0.77
CA GLY A 164 3.54 4.69 -1.43
C GLY A 164 3.51 5.03 -2.91
N ALA A 165 4.20 4.22 -3.71
CA ALA A 165 4.29 4.41 -5.16
C ALA A 165 3.74 3.21 -5.90
N ALA A 166 2.89 3.48 -6.90
CA ALA A 166 2.53 2.52 -7.93
C ALA A 166 3.38 2.80 -9.17
N GLN A 167 4.03 1.76 -9.69
CA GLN A 167 4.69 1.75 -10.98
C GLN A 167 3.89 0.89 -11.93
N PHE A 168 3.73 1.34 -13.16
CA PHE A 168 3.02 0.60 -14.20
C PHE A 168 3.79 0.57 -15.50
N ARG A 169 3.67 -0.53 -16.25
CA ARG A 169 4.34 -0.75 -17.53
C ARG A 169 3.41 -1.45 -18.50
N MET A 170 3.38 -1.00 -19.75
CA MET A 170 2.62 -1.64 -20.81
C MET A 170 3.22 -1.35 -22.18
N MET A 171 2.80 -2.11 -23.18
CA MET A 171 3.10 -1.87 -24.59
C MET A 171 1.83 -1.44 -25.33
N ALA A 172 1.80 -0.21 -25.82
CA ALA A 172 0.69 0.29 -26.65
C ALA A 172 1.17 0.46 -28.10
N GLN A 173 0.63 -0.34 -29.02
CA GLN A 173 0.96 -0.27 -30.46
C GLN A 173 2.49 -0.35 -30.74
N GLY A 174 3.22 -1.16 -29.97
CA GLY A 174 4.67 -1.32 -30.11
C GLY A 174 5.50 -0.23 -29.42
N VAL A 175 4.86 0.76 -28.76
CA VAL A 175 5.55 1.80 -27.99
C VAL A 175 5.51 1.45 -26.49
N PRO A 176 6.65 1.44 -25.79
CA PRO A 176 6.67 1.24 -24.34
C PRO A 176 6.08 2.47 -23.64
N ILE A 177 5.16 2.18 -22.72
CA ILE A 177 4.63 3.13 -21.75
C ILE A 177 5.06 2.65 -20.39
N GLU A 178 5.77 3.49 -19.67
CA GLU A 178 6.07 3.28 -18.26
C GLU A 178 5.61 4.49 -17.47
N GLY A 179 5.14 4.29 -16.26
CA GLY A 179 4.88 5.41 -15.38
C GLY A 179 4.88 5.01 -13.93
N ARG A 180 4.83 6.04 -13.10
CA ARG A 180 4.81 5.93 -11.65
C ARG A 180 3.99 7.06 -11.08
N ARG A 181 3.31 6.80 -9.98
CA ARG A 181 2.57 7.81 -9.21
C ARG A 181 2.52 7.48 -7.75
N ILE A 182 2.23 8.50 -6.94
CA ILE A 182 1.87 8.30 -5.54
C ILE A 182 0.49 7.63 -5.50
N ILE A 183 0.34 6.68 -4.58
CA ILE A 183 -0.91 5.99 -4.34
C ILE A 183 -1.15 5.87 -2.83
N THR A 184 -2.39 6.11 -2.42
CA THR A 184 -2.81 6.00 -1.02
C THR A 184 -4.07 5.15 -0.94
N PHE A 185 -4.10 4.27 0.04
CA PHE A 185 -5.24 3.43 0.40
C PHE A 185 -5.74 3.89 1.77
N THR A 186 -7.03 4.18 1.89
CA THR A 186 -7.69 4.56 3.17
C THR A 186 -8.94 3.73 3.42
N ARG A 187 -9.35 3.58 4.68
CA ARG A 187 -10.63 2.96 5.09
C ARG A 187 -11.54 3.93 5.83
#